data_AF-A0A2K1KX97-F1
#
_entry.id   AF-A0A2K1KX97-F1
#
_cell.length_a   1.000
_cell.length_b   1.000
_cell.length_c   1.000
_cell.angle_alpha   90.00
_cell.angle_beta   90.00
_cell.angle_gamma   90.00
#
_symmetry.space_group_name_H-M   'P 1'
#
loop_
_entity.id
_entity.type
_entity.pdbx_description
1 polymer ?
#
loop_
_entity_poly.entity_id
_entity_poly.type
_entity_poly.pdbx_seq_one_letter_code
_entity_poly.pdbx_strand_id
1 'polypeptide(L)'
;MDSGRRALGSSFLGVQWLCGCLAAILLMLTYRTSAAYTCTSDPNNASNMTMFKTQPTCLDTQFPPDRNGQKLLVWSLRDNATNYVTIVVAAPLDESEWIGLGFSEAGQMPGSTAVVATLGVTGSPLVQPYYLRDRSSNGVIKDDSRLILPTRMNATYDGTLKTVFMAFRVDFASSKIVPNYLLYAAGQASGDGSIINYHRTRSLEEMQANSQFPLGGAVGESAVSKLEKRVKTHGALQVFGWGVLLPIGAIVARYAREYDPAWFYIHATFQLIGFIFIIAGVATGVALAKDVEVPGLNGHKGLGLFLLILAILQVLAVVFRPKKDSNTRKYWNWYHWWVGRLALFLACINVFVGLNLSNGERKLRVSYIVLLAFELVAFAILETIYWVRWNRAPANSSGVRWNRASTERGFQMSDY
;
A
#
# COMPACT_ATOMS: atom_id res chain seq x y z
N MET A 1 -10.96 -26.50 47.93
CA MET A 1 -9.97 -25.40 47.80
C MET A 1 -8.90 -25.64 46.72
N ASP A 2 -8.99 -26.68 45.89
CA ASP A 2 -7.89 -27.08 44.99
C ASP A 2 -8.15 -26.89 43.47
N SER A 3 -9.37 -26.50 43.07
CA SER A 3 -9.72 -26.25 41.66
C SER A 3 -9.37 -24.84 41.17
N GLY A 4 -9.32 -23.84 42.07
CA GLY A 4 -9.00 -22.45 41.73
C GLY A 4 -7.51 -22.17 41.49
N ARG A 5 -6.59 -22.96 42.07
CA ARG A 5 -5.14 -22.79 41.86
C ARG A 5 -4.64 -23.32 40.52
N ARG A 6 -5.32 -24.31 39.92
CA ARG A 6 -4.95 -24.87 38.62
C ARG A 6 -5.27 -23.93 37.46
N ALA A 7 -6.38 -23.18 37.53
CA ALA A 7 -6.76 -22.21 36.50
C ALA A 7 -5.84 -20.97 36.43
N LEU A 8 -5.25 -20.55 37.56
CA LEU A 8 -4.28 -19.46 37.61
C LEU A 8 -2.91 -19.85 37.04
N GLY A 9 -2.50 -21.12 37.19
CA GLY A 9 -1.26 -21.66 36.61
C GLY A 9 -1.29 -21.76 35.08
N SER A 10 -2.42 -22.13 34.50
CA SER A 10 -2.59 -22.23 33.03
C SER A 10 -2.53 -20.86 32.33
N SER A 11 -3.04 -19.80 32.96
CA SER A 11 -2.92 -18.43 32.44
C SER A 11 -1.50 -17.86 32.54
N PHE A 12 -0.71 -18.29 33.53
CA PHE A 12 0.70 -17.89 33.67
C PHE A 12 1.59 -18.54 32.59
N LEU A 13 1.33 -19.81 32.27
CA LEU A 13 1.98 -20.52 31.17
C LEU A 13 1.69 -19.85 29.82
N GLY A 14 0.43 -19.49 29.54
CA GLY A 14 0.07 -18.78 28.30
C GLY A 14 0.81 -17.45 28.11
N VAL A 15 1.02 -16.69 29.18
CA VAL A 15 1.77 -15.42 29.13
C VAL A 15 3.28 -15.63 28.94
N GLN A 16 3.86 -16.69 29.51
CA GLN A 16 5.27 -17.04 29.30
C GLN A 16 5.55 -17.49 27.86
N TRP A 17 4.65 -18.28 27.25
CA TRP A 17 4.74 -18.65 25.84
C TRP A 17 4.61 -17.44 24.90
N LEU A 18 3.71 -16.50 25.21
CA LEU A 18 3.59 -15.22 24.50
C LEU A 18 4.87 -14.36 24.61
N CYS A 19 5.50 -14.29 25.78
CA CYS A 19 6.78 -13.59 25.98
C CYS A 19 7.93 -14.23 25.20
N GLY A 20 7.99 -15.57 25.12
CA GLY A 20 8.98 -16.28 24.31
C GLY A 20 8.82 -16.00 22.81
N CYS A 21 7.59 -16.01 22.31
CA CYS A 21 7.29 -15.64 20.91
C CYS A 21 7.59 -14.15 20.64
N LEU A 22 7.31 -13.26 21.58
CA LEU A 22 7.61 -11.82 21.47
C LEU A 22 9.11 -11.52 21.45
N ALA A 23 9.89 -12.21 22.28
CA ALA A 23 11.35 -12.12 22.27
C ALA A 23 11.94 -12.65 20.95
N ALA A 24 11.38 -13.73 20.39
CA ALA A 24 11.78 -14.25 19.09
C ALA A 24 11.42 -13.31 17.93
N ILE A 25 10.26 -12.64 17.98
CA ILE A 25 9.87 -11.61 17.00
C ILE A 25 10.78 -10.39 17.11
N LEU A 26 11.11 -9.94 18.33
CA LEU A 26 12.10 -8.88 18.55
C LEU A 26 13.50 -9.25 18.01
N LEU A 27 13.93 -10.49 18.24
CA LEU A 27 15.22 -11.00 17.74
C LEU A 27 15.25 -11.08 16.20
N MET A 28 14.14 -11.52 15.59
CA MET A 28 13.94 -11.54 14.13
C MET A 28 13.90 -10.13 13.51
N LEU A 29 13.37 -9.12 14.24
CA LEU A 29 13.33 -7.73 13.81
C LEU A 29 14.66 -6.99 14.00
N THR A 30 15.53 -7.45 14.92
CA THR A 30 16.89 -6.90 15.11
C THR A 30 17.95 -7.49 14.18
N TYR A 31 17.64 -8.60 13.47
CA TYR A 31 18.48 -9.08 12.39
C TYR A 31 18.38 -8.10 11.21
N ARG A 32 19.27 -7.11 11.21
CA ARG A 32 19.58 -6.32 10.02
C ARG A 32 19.99 -7.28 8.91
N THR A 33 19.12 -7.46 7.93
CA THR A 33 19.60 -7.84 6.60
C THR A 33 20.10 -6.55 5.95
N SER A 34 21.41 -6.31 6.04
CA SER A 34 22.12 -5.73 4.90
C SER A 34 21.95 -6.71 3.74
N ALA A 35 20.90 -6.52 2.96
CA ALA A 35 20.67 -7.27 1.74
C ALA A 35 20.89 -6.32 0.57
N ALA A 36 21.90 -6.66 -0.22
CA ALA A 36 22.17 -6.09 -1.52
C ALA A 36 20.88 -5.98 -2.35
N TYR A 37 20.82 -4.93 -3.17
CA TYR A 37 19.82 -4.77 -4.21
C TYR A 37 19.94 -5.95 -5.19
N THR A 38 19.09 -6.96 -5.04
CA THR A 38 18.89 -8.00 -6.04
C THR A 38 17.44 -7.93 -6.50
N CYS A 39 17.25 -7.35 -7.69
CA CYS A 39 16.00 -7.45 -8.43
C CYS A 39 15.71 -8.94 -8.69
N THR A 40 14.88 -9.55 -7.86
CA THR A 40 14.36 -10.90 -8.08
C THR A 40 12.97 -10.78 -8.67
N SER A 41 12.93 -10.62 -9.99
CA SER A 41 11.80 -11.08 -10.78
C SER A 41 12.37 -11.85 -11.95
N ASP A 42 12.56 -13.15 -11.76
CA ASP A 42 12.63 -14.09 -12.86
C ASP A 42 11.29 -13.97 -13.63
N PRO A 43 11.26 -13.41 -14.85
CA PRO A 43 10.01 -13.20 -15.59
C PRO A 43 9.39 -14.53 -16.02
N ASN A 44 10.15 -15.63 -15.94
CA ASN A 44 9.72 -16.95 -16.39
C ASN A 44 8.67 -17.59 -15.47
N ASN A 45 8.35 -16.99 -14.32
CA ASN A 45 7.32 -17.50 -13.41
C ASN A 45 5.97 -16.76 -13.52
N ALA A 46 5.84 -15.85 -14.48
CA ALA A 46 4.55 -15.28 -14.88
C ALA A 46 4.13 -15.91 -16.21
N SER A 47 3.42 -17.05 -16.16
CA SER A 47 2.88 -17.77 -17.33
C SER A 47 1.94 -16.95 -18.23
N ASN A 48 1.70 -15.68 -17.91
CA ASN A 48 0.63 -14.84 -18.42
C ASN A 48 1.11 -13.45 -18.88
N MET A 49 2.41 -13.26 -19.06
CA MET A 49 3.00 -12.03 -19.59
C MET A 49 3.71 -12.37 -20.90
N THR A 50 3.22 -11.82 -22.01
CA THR A 50 3.91 -11.95 -23.31
C THR A 50 4.69 -10.68 -23.54
N MET A 51 5.99 -10.76 -23.29
CA MET A 51 6.93 -9.79 -23.82
C MET A 51 7.17 -10.17 -25.29
N PHE A 52 6.91 -9.24 -26.20
CA PHE A 52 7.40 -9.36 -27.56
C PHE A 52 8.93 -9.38 -27.51
N LYS A 53 9.51 -10.44 -28.04
CA LYS A 53 10.92 -10.76 -27.86
C LYS A 53 11.66 -10.06 -28.97
N THR A 54 11.94 -8.76 -28.80
CA THR A 54 12.85 -8.02 -29.68
C THR A 54 14.33 -8.44 -29.52
N GLN A 55 14.60 -9.70 -29.12
CA GLN A 55 15.89 -10.36 -28.77
C GLN A 55 16.66 -9.77 -27.54
N PRO A 56 17.43 -10.60 -26.78
CA PRO A 56 16.98 -11.05 -25.45
C PRO A 56 17.78 -10.54 -24.22
N THR A 57 17.36 -11.10 -23.08
CA THR A 57 17.93 -11.13 -21.71
C THR A 57 17.72 -9.91 -20.80
N CYS A 58 16.68 -10.01 -19.95
CA CYS A 58 16.68 -9.51 -18.58
C CYS A 58 17.82 -10.18 -17.79
N LEU A 59 19.06 -9.77 -18.03
CA LEU A 59 20.24 -10.19 -17.30
C LEU A 59 21.38 -9.22 -17.64
N ASP A 60 21.18 -7.94 -17.35
CA ASP A 60 22.27 -7.10 -16.86
C ASP A 60 21.72 -5.80 -16.24
N THR A 61 22.18 -5.56 -15.03
CA THR A 61 22.09 -4.28 -14.33
C THR A 61 23.05 -3.30 -15.00
N GLN A 62 22.61 -2.66 -16.08
CA GLN A 62 23.09 -1.36 -16.56
C GLN A 62 22.29 -0.93 -17.80
N PHE A 63 21.45 0.10 -17.66
CA PHE A 63 21.13 1.02 -18.75
C PHE A 63 21.53 2.41 -18.25
N PRO A 64 22.36 3.16 -18.99
CA PRO A 64 22.23 3.39 -20.44
C PRO A 64 23.30 2.67 -21.27
N PRO A 65 23.07 2.55 -22.59
CA PRO A 65 24.05 3.14 -23.48
C PRO A 65 23.39 4.08 -24.50
N ASP A 66 24.23 4.99 -25.01
CA ASP A 66 23.89 6.06 -25.93
C ASP A 66 23.41 5.61 -27.33
N ARG A 67 23.02 6.64 -28.09
CA ARG A 67 22.83 6.89 -29.54
C ARG A 67 22.72 5.77 -30.61
N ASN A 68 22.78 4.46 -30.32
CA ASN A 68 22.58 3.41 -31.34
C ASN A 68 21.93 2.09 -30.84
N GLY A 69 21.33 2.05 -29.63
CA GLY A 69 20.87 0.78 -29.03
C GLY A 69 19.64 0.83 -28.11
N GLN A 70 18.74 1.79 -28.27
CA GLN A 70 17.58 1.90 -27.39
C GLN A 70 16.49 0.86 -27.73
N LYS A 71 16.06 0.12 -26.71
CA LYS A 71 15.14 -1.04 -26.81
C LYS A 71 13.69 -0.60 -26.63
N LEU A 72 12.82 -0.99 -27.57
CA LEU A 72 11.37 -0.87 -27.46
C LEU A 72 10.82 -1.94 -26.51
N LEU A 73 10.01 -1.55 -25.53
CA LEU A 73 9.29 -2.48 -24.67
C LEU A 73 7.79 -2.40 -24.97
N VAL A 74 7.19 -3.53 -25.32
CA VAL A 74 5.73 -3.64 -25.54
C VAL A 74 5.17 -4.72 -24.63
N TRP A 75 4.15 -4.35 -23.87
CA TRP A 75 3.38 -5.24 -23.03
C TRP A 75 1.90 -5.17 -23.40
N SER A 76 1.19 -6.28 -23.23
CA SER A 76 -0.26 -6.32 -23.44
C SER A 76 -0.98 -7.09 -22.34
N LEU A 77 -2.21 -6.66 -22.05
CA LEU A 77 -3.06 -7.17 -20.98
C LEU A 77 -4.50 -7.24 -21.47
N ARG A 78 -5.11 -8.43 -21.43
CA ARG A 78 -6.52 -8.61 -21.79
C ARG A 78 -7.42 -8.50 -20.54
N ASP A 79 -8.49 -7.75 -20.66
CA ASP A 79 -9.57 -7.69 -19.67
C ASP A 79 -10.59 -8.79 -19.97
N ASN A 80 -10.84 -9.71 -19.03
CA ASN A 80 -11.79 -10.81 -19.21
C ASN A 80 -13.26 -10.38 -19.18
N ALA A 81 -13.57 -9.23 -18.57
CA ALA A 81 -14.95 -8.75 -18.51
C ALA A 81 -15.36 -8.07 -19.83
N THR A 82 -14.43 -7.34 -20.45
CA THR A 82 -14.69 -6.54 -21.65
C THR A 82 -14.08 -7.11 -22.93
N ASN A 83 -13.19 -8.10 -22.83
CA ASN A 83 -12.33 -8.62 -23.90
C ASN A 83 -11.35 -7.61 -24.53
N TYR A 84 -11.27 -6.39 -24.00
CA TYR A 84 -10.33 -5.38 -24.49
C TYR A 84 -8.89 -5.74 -24.14
N VAL A 85 -7.98 -5.41 -25.05
CA VAL A 85 -6.54 -5.57 -24.85
C VAL A 85 -5.92 -4.21 -24.59
N THR A 86 -5.40 -3.98 -23.40
CA THR A 86 -4.58 -2.83 -23.06
C THR A 86 -3.15 -3.09 -23.51
N ILE A 87 -2.60 -2.21 -24.33
CA ILE A 87 -1.22 -2.24 -24.79
C ILE A 87 -0.48 -1.08 -24.13
N VAL A 88 0.68 -1.39 -23.55
CA VAL A 88 1.58 -0.42 -22.92
C VAL A 88 2.92 -0.49 -23.62
N VAL A 89 3.44 0.67 -24.01
CA VAL A 89 4.68 0.80 -24.75
C VAL A 89 5.59 1.77 -24.02
N ALA A 90 6.83 1.35 -23.78
CA ALA A 90 7.92 2.24 -23.37
C ALA A 90 8.93 2.28 -24.52
N ALA A 91 9.16 3.47 -25.06
CA ALA A 91 9.96 3.62 -26.26
C ALA A 91 10.84 4.88 -26.19
N PRO A 92 12.07 4.81 -26.73
CA PRO A 92 12.91 6.00 -26.85
C PRO A 92 12.27 7.04 -27.78
N LEU A 93 12.31 8.30 -27.38
CA LEU A 93 11.78 9.39 -28.18
C LEU A 93 12.56 10.68 -27.91
N ASP A 94 13.33 11.12 -28.91
CA ASP A 94 14.01 12.40 -28.86
C ASP A 94 13.09 13.56 -29.30
N GLU A 95 13.49 14.79 -28.95
CA GLU A 95 12.85 16.01 -29.45
C GLU A 95 12.91 16.04 -30.98
N SER A 96 11.77 16.35 -31.63
CA SER A 96 11.61 16.30 -33.10
C SER A 96 11.71 14.90 -33.71
N GLU A 97 11.41 13.86 -32.95
CA GLU A 97 11.22 12.50 -33.48
C GLU A 97 9.79 11.99 -33.32
N TRP A 98 9.49 10.93 -34.04
CA TRP A 98 8.28 10.15 -33.88
C TRP A 98 8.60 8.67 -33.78
N ILE A 99 7.77 7.96 -33.05
CA ILE A 99 7.83 6.51 -32.89
C ILE A 99 6.46 5.90 -33.06
N GLY A 100 6.37 4.81 -33.81
CA GLY A 100 5.11 4.22 -34.24
C GLY A 100 5.09 2.71 -34.04
N LEU A 101 3.95 2.23 -33.55
CA LEU A 101 3.61 0.81 -33.45
C LEU A 101 2.49 0.49 -34.44
N GLY A 102 2.79 -0.31 -35.46
CA GLY A 102 1.86 -0.72 -36.51
C GLY A 102 1.28 -2.11 -36.31
N PHE A 103 0.02 -2.28 -36.66
CA PHE A 103 -0.74 -3.52 -36.54
C PHE A 103 -1.15 -3.97 -37.94
N SER A 104 -0.51 -5.03 -38.44
CA SER A 104 -0.64 -5.48 -39.83
C SER A 104 -1.05 -6.95 -39.92
N GLU A 105 -1.94 -7.27 -40.85
CA GLU A 105 -2.37 -8.65 -41.14
C GLU A 105 -1.32 -9.40 -41.98
N ALA A 106 -0.57 -8.67 -42.81
CA ALA A 106 0.34 -9.20 -43.84
C ALA A 106 1.82 -8.79 -43.64
N GLY A 107 2.15 -8.15 -42.52
CA GLY A 107 3.51 -7.69 -42.22
C GLY A 107 3.94 -6.48 -43.04
N GLN A 108 3.00 -5.82 -43.71
CA GLN A 108 3.23 -4.65 -44.55
C GLN A 108 2.59 -3.39 -43.95
N MET A 109 3.22 -2.24 -44.24
CA MET A 109 2.72 -0.92 -43.83
C MET A 109 1.37 -0.58 -44.49
N PRO A 110 1.19 -0.70 -45.82
CA PRO A 110 -0.13 -0.47 -46.44
C PRO A 110 -1.20 -1.42 -45.89
N GLY A 111 -2.39 -0.89 -45.64
CA GLY A 111 -3.53 -1.61 -45.06
C GLY A 111 -3.52 -1.71 -43.53
N SER A 112 -2.43 -1.30 -42.86
CA SER A 112 -2.27 -1.41 -41.40
C SER A 112 -2.80 -0.18 -40.64
N THR A 113 -2.96 -0.32 -39.32
CA THR A 113 -3.17 0.80 -38.40
C THR A 113 -1.90 1.03 -37.60
N ALA A 114 -1.45 2.26 -37.45
CA ALA A 114 -0.36 2.61 -36.55
C ALA A 114 -0.83 3.52 -35.42
N VAL A 115 -0.25 3.32 -34.23
CA VAL A 115 -0.34 4.27 -33.12
C VAL A 115 1.02 4.95 -33.01
N VAL A 116 1.04 6.27 -33.20
CA VAL A 116 2.27 7.06 -33.28
C VAL A 116 2.33 8.03 -32.13
N ALA A 117 3.50 8.12 -31.51
CA ALA A 117 3.84 9.10 -30.49
C ALA A 117 4.82 10.14 -31.03
N THR A 118 4.53 11.42 -30.79
CA THR A 118 5.41 12.58 -31.01
C THR A 118 5.48 13.44 -29.74
N LEU A 119 6.39 14.41 -29.70
CA LEU A 119 6.41 15.46 -28.68
C LEU A 119 5.87 16.77 -29.27
N GLY A 120 4.93 17.40 -28.56
CA GLY A 120 4.44 18.74 -28.90
C GLY A 120 5.40 19.85 -28.47
N VAL A 121 5.06 21.10 -28.82
CA VAL A 121 5.88 22.30 -28.55
C VAL A 121 6.29 22.46 -27.07
N THR A 122 5.45 22.00 -26.15
CA THR A 122 5.68 22.05 -24.70
C THR A 122 6.42 20.83 -24.14
N GLY A 123 6.93 19.94 -25.01
CA GLY A 123 7.52 18.65 -24.63
C GLY A 123 6.50 17.62 -24.14
N SER A 124 5.20 17.91 -24.25
CA SER A 124 4.13 16.98 -23.86
C SER A 124 3.94 15.91 -24.95
N PRO A 125 3.80 14.63 -24.59
CA PRO A 125 3.64 13.56 -25.57
C PRO A 125 2.24 13.61 -26.21
N LEU A 126 2.21 13.45 -27.53
CA LEU A 126 1.01 13.36 -28.34
C LEU A 126 0.94 11.96 -28.92
N VAL A 127 -0.17 11.24 -28.71
CA VAL A 127 -0.37 9.89 -29.25
C VAL A 127 -1.63 9.87 -30.10
N GLN A 128 -1.47 9.47 -31.35
CA GLN A 128 -2.51 9.53 -32.38
C GLN A 128 -2.53 8.24 -33.21
N PRO A 129 -3.74 7.79 -33.63
CA PRO A 129 -3.84 6.68 -34.54
C PRO A 129 -3.70 7.16 -35.99
N TYR A 130 -3.20 6.29 -36.84
CA TYR A 130 -3.04 6.52 -38.27
C TYR A 130 -3.51 5.30 -39.05
N TYR A 131 -4.30 5.52 -40.08
CA TYR A 131 -4.56 4.51 -41.10
C TYR A 131 -3.53 4.65 -42.21
N LEU A 132 -2.78 3.59 -42.45
CA LEU A 132 -1.72 3.56 -43.45
C LEU A 132 -2.26 2.90 -44.72
N ARG A 133 -2.92 3.68 -45.58
CA ARG A 133 -3.56 3.18 -46.80
C ARG A 133 -2.53 2.73 -47.84
N ASP A 134 -1.49 3.53 -48.03
CA ASP A 134 -0.44 3.32 -49.01
C ASP A 134 0.88 3.98 -48.55
N ARG A 135 1.93 3.93 -49.39
CA ARG A 135 3.27 4.45 -49.03
C ARG A 135 3.47 5.95 -49.32
N SER A 136 2.48 6.62 -49.89
CA SER A 136 2.53 8.07 -50.12
C SER A 136 2.21 8.83 -48.83
N SER A 137 2.66 10.08 -48.72
CA SER A 137 2.32 10.95 -47.59
C SER A 137 0.80 11.12 -47.43
N ASN A 138 0.07 11.24 -48.54
CA ASN A 138 -1.40 11.34 -48.56
C ASN A 138 -2.10 10.02 -48.19
N GLY A 139 -1.36 8.90 -48.21
CA GLY A 139 -1.80 7.59 -47.77
C GLY A 139 -1.66 7.37 -46.26
N VAL A 140 -1.05 8.30 -45.54
CA VAL A 140 -0.89 8.26 -44.07
C VAL A 140 -1.94 9.17 -43.46
N ILE A 141 -3.10 8.59 -43.12
CA ILE A 141 -4.29 9.33 -42.69
C ILE A 141 -4.29 9.41 -41.17
N LYS A 142 -4.12 10.63 -40.66
CA LYS A 142 -4.16 10.94 -39.22
C LYS A 142 -5.57 10.85 -38.66
N ASP A 143 -5.68 10.43 -37.39
CA ASP A 143 -6.93 10.29 -36.64
C ASP A 143 -7.92 9.29 -37.29
N ASP A 144 -7.38 8.37 -38.10
CA ASP A 144 -8.12 7.25 -38.69
C ASP A 144 -7.47 5.93 -38.27
N SER A 145 -8.28 4.87 -38.22
CA SER A 145 -7.88 3.58 -37.70
C SER A 145 -8.79 2.46 -38.21
N ARG A 146 -8.18 1.32 -38.53
CA ARG A 146 -8.91 0.06 -38.75
C ARG A 146 -9.05 -0.75 -37.46
N LEU A 147 -8.34 -0.38 -36.40
CA LEU A 147 -8.54 -0.87 -35.04
C LEU A 147 -9.59 -0.04 -34.29
N ILE A 148 -10.39 -0.70 -33.47
CA ILE A 148 -11.31 -0.03 -32.54
C ILE A 148 -10.56 0.28 -31.24
N LEU A 149 -10.45 1.58 -30.92
CA LEU A 149 -9.82 2.11 -29.72
C LEU A 149 -10.91 2.70 -28.80
N PRO A 150 -11.48 1.90 -27.87
CA PRO A 150 -12.69 2.29 -27.12
C PRO A 150 -12.47 3.44 -26.12
N THR A 151 -11.21 3.72 -25.78
CA THR A 151 -10.83 4.79 -24.84
C THR A 151 -9.78 5.70 -25.45
N ARG A 152 -9.72 6.94 -24.98
CA ARG A 152 -8.61 7.84 -25.32
C ARG A 152 -7.28 7.20 -24.93
N MET A 153 -6.27 7.45 -25.74
CA MET A 153 -4.90 6.99 -25.51
C MET A 153 -4.22 7.94 -24.55
N ASN A 154 -3.44 7.40 -23.61
CA ASN A 154 -2.71 8.18 -22.63
C ASN A 154 -1.22 8.05 -22.87
N ALA A 155 -0.48 9.13 -22.64
CA ALA A 155 0.97 9.10 -22.69
C ALA A 155 1.61 10.03 -21.69
N THR A 156 2.81 9.66 -21.26
CA THR A 156 3.71 10.44 -20.40
C THR A 156 5.11 10.38 -20.97
N TYR A 157 5.88 11.47 -20.82
CA TYR A 157 7.24 11.56 -21.30
C TYR A 157 8.19 11.79 -20.13
N ASP A 158 9.29 11.03 -20.09
CA ASP A 158 10.39 11.26 -19.17
C ASP A 158 11.55 11.91 -19.94
N GLY A 159 11.76 13.21 -19.72
CA GLY A 159 12.82 13.97 -20.37
C GLY A 159 14.23 13.59 -19.91
N THR A 160 14.38 12.94 -18.75
CA THR A 160 15.68 12.45 -18.26
C THR A 160 16.06 11.18 -18.99
N LEU A 161 15.11 10.26 -19.13
CA LEU A 161 15.28 8.99 -19.83
C LEU A 161 15.10 9.11 -21.36
N LYS A 162 14.61 10.26 -21.84
CA LYS A 162 14.19 10.47 -23.24
C LYS A 162 13.27 9.34 -23.73
N THR A 163 12.28 9.00 -22.91
CA THR A 163 11.41 7.85 -23.12
C THR A 163 9.96 8.27 -23.05
N VAL A 164 9.18 7.88 -24.06
CA VAL A 164 7.73 7.97 -24.04
C VAL A 164 7.12 6.68 -23.52
N PHE A 165 6.17 6.83 -22.60
CA PHE A 165 5.31 5.77 -22.13
C PHE A 165 3.92 6.04 -22.68
N MET A 166 3.41 5.16 -23.55
CA MET A 166 2.05 5.25 -24.07
C MET A 166 1.22 4.02 -23.73
N ALA A 167 -0.06 4.23 -23.45
CA ALA A 167 -1.00 3.19 -23.13
C ALA A 167 -2.33 3.41 -23.85
N PHE A 168 -2.85 2.34 -24.46
CA PHE A 168 -4.11 2.38 -25.18
C PHE A 168 -4.82 1.03 -25.14
N ARG A 169 -6.13 1.04 -25.32
CA ARG A 169 -6.96 -0.18 -25.37
C ARG A 169 -7.38 -0.45 -26.80
N VAL A 170 -7.42 -1.71 -27.17
CA VAL A 170 -7.87 -2.20 -28.47
C VAL A 170 -8.97 -3.24 -28.27
N ASP A 171 -10.08 -3.06 -28.98
CA ASP A 171 -11.09 -4.10 -29.15
C ASP A 171 -10.83 -4.84 -30.47
N PHE A 172 -10.05 -5.91 -30.40
CA PHE A 172 -9.73 -6.72 -31.58
C PHE A 172 -10.95 -7.44 -32.16
N ALA A 173 -11.97 -7.77 -31.35
CA ALA A 173 -13.14 -8.48 -31.82
C ALA A 173 -14.01 -7.62 -32.73
N SER A 174 -14.08 -6.32 -32.45
CA SER A 174 -14.85 -5.34 -33.23
C SER A 174 -14.01 -4.62 -34.30
N SER A 175 -12.71 -4.93 -34.41
CA SER A 175 -11.79 -4.28 -35.35
C SER A 175 -11.96 -4.77 -36.79
N LYS A 176 -11.64 -3.91 -37.77
CA LYS A 176 -11.71 -4.22 -39.21
C LYS A 176 -10.49 -5.01 -39.72
N ILE A 177 -9.55 -5.31 -38.84
CA ILE A 177 -8.33 -6.08 -39.12
C ILE A 177 -8.06 -7.03 -37.96
N VAL A 178 -7.49 -8.19 -38.28
CA VAL A 178 -6.94 -9.15 -37.31
C VAL A 178 -5.43 -9.20 -37.53
N PRO A 179 -4.65 -8.35 -36.83
CA PRO A 179 -3.22 -8.26 -37.09
C PRO A 179 -2.51 -9.56 -36.73
N ASN A 180 -1.58 -9.98 -37.58
CA ASN A 180 -0.65 -11.11 -37.38
C ASN A 180 0.81 -10.63 -37.21
N TYR A 181 1.06 -9.34 -37.43
CA TYR A 181 2.37 -8.74 -37.35
C TYR A 181 2.32 -7.44 -36.57
N LEU A 182 3.33 -7.27 -35.72
CA LEU A 182 3.61 -6.02 -35.06
C LEU A 182 4.76 -5.32 -35.79
N LEU A 183 4.50 -4.12 -36.27
CA LEU A 183 5.46 -3.28 -36.97
C LEU A 183 5.97 -2.23 -36.00
N TYR A 184 7.25 -1.92 -36.10
CA TYR A 184 7.84 -0.80 -35.41
C TYR A 184 8.52 0.11 -36.43
N ALA A 185 8.33 1.42 -36.26
CA ALA A 185 8.99 2.41 -37.09
C ALA A 185 9.29 3.68 -36.27
N ALA A 186 10.39 4.35 -36.59
CA ALA A 186 10.73 5.63 -36.02
C ALA A 186 11.36 6.56 -37.07
N GLY A 187 11.16 7.86 -36.90
CA GLY A 187 11.61 8.87 -37.84
C GLY A 187 11.58 10.28 -37.27
N GLN A 188 11.80 11.27 -38.13
CA GLN A 188 11.86 12.67 -37.72
C GLN A 188 10.48 13.32 -37.84
N ALA A 189 10.14 14.14 -36.86
CA ALA A 189 8.93 14.94 -36.81
C ALA A 189 9.26 16.44 -36.84
N SER A 190 8.27 17.28 -37.12
CA SER A 190 8.37 18.72 -36.88
C SER A 190 8.52 18.99 -35.37
N GLY A 191 9.07 20.16 -35.00
CA GLY A 191 9.30 20.51 -33.59
C GLY A 191 8.01 20.66 -32.74
N ASP A 192 6.85 20.77 -33.37
CA ASP A 192 5.53 20.74 -32.73
C ASP A 192 4.86 19.35 -32.78
N GLY A 193 5.53 18.35 -33.36
CA GLY A 193 5.03 16.99 -33.51
C GLY A 193 3.84 16.83 -34.46
N SER A 194 3.50 17.87 -35.24
CA SER A 194 2.32 17.87 -36.12
C SER A 194 2.55 17.19 -37.46
N ILE A 195 3.79 17.19 -37.96
CA ILE A 195 4.21 16.56 -39.22
C ILE A 195 5.18 15.42 -38.91
N ILE A 196 4.88 14.23 -39.44
CA ILE A 196 5.77 13.06 -39.39
C ILE A 196 6.41 12.83 -40.75
N ASN A 197 7.74 12.70 -40.80
CA ASN A 197 8.48 12.40 -42.02
C ASN A 197 8.69 10.88 -42.17
N TYR A 198 9.28 10.47 -43.30
CA TYR A 198 9.62 9.07 -43.55
C TYR A 198 10.45 8.46 -42.40
N HIS A 199 10.10 7.23 -42.03
CA HIS A 199 10.84 6.47 -41.03
C HIS A 199 12.26 6.14 -41.51
N ARG A 200 13.23 6.20 -40.60
CA ARG A 200 14.62 5.76 -40.87
C ARG A 200 14.91 4.40 -40.25
N THR A 201 14.22 4.09 -39.15
CA THR A 201 14.30 2.82 -38.43
C THR A 201 13.01 2.03 -38.64
N ARG A 202 13.13 0.73 -38.90
CA ARG A 202 11.99 -0.20 -38.96
C ARG A 202 12.36 -1.57 -38.41
N SER A 203 11.42 -2.23 -37.76
CA SER A 203 11.48 -3.65 -37.47
C SER A 203 10.11 -4.31 -37.66
N LEU A 204 10.15 -5.61 -37.88
CA LEU A 204 8.98 -6.47 -38.06
C LEU A 204 9.11 -7.62 -37.07
N GLU A 205 8.07 -7.85 -36.29
CA GLU A 205 7.96 -9.04 -35.45
C GLU A 205 6.72 -9.84 -35.89
N GLU A 206 6.96 -11.09 -36.29
CA GLU A 206 5.90 -12.05 -36.58
C GLU A 206 5.25 -12.50 -35.28
N MET A 207 3.94 -12.32 -35.17
CA MET A 207 3.19 -12.89 -34.07
C MET A 207 3.02 -14.38 -34.40
N GLN A 208 3.69 -15.26 -33.64
CA GLN A 208 3.56 -16.72 -33.73
C GLN A 208 2.11 -17.17 -33.95
N ALA A 209 1.87 -18.26 -34.69
CA ALA A 209 0.53 -18.72 -35.08
C ALA A 209 -0.44 -19.06 -33.91
N ASN A 210 0.06 -19.15 -32.66
CA ASN A 210 -0.73 -19.26 -31.43
C ASN A 210 -0.74 -17.97 -30.58
N SER A 211 -0.11 -16.91 -31.07
CA SER A 211 -0.17 -15.55 -30.56
C SER A 211 -1.20 -14.74 -31.33
N GLN A 212 -2.46 -15.15 -31.19
CA GLN A 212 -3.46 -14.13 -30.94
C GLN A 212 -2.88 -13.28 -29.81
N PHE A 213 -2.78 -11.95 -29.95
CA PHE A 213 -2.46 -11.02 -28.84
C PHE A 213 -2.97 -11.64 -27.54
N PRO A 214 -2.09 -12.11 -26.64
CA PRO A 214 -2.34 -13.27 -25.79
C PRO A 214 -3.80 -13.27 -25.38
N LEU A 215 -4.57 -14.22 -25.91
CA LEU A 215 -5.80 -14.62 -25.25
C LEU A 215 -5.33 -15.34 -23.99
N GLY A 216 -4.77 -14.54 -23.07
CA GLY A 216 -4.19 -15.01 -21.84
C GLY A 216 -5.24 -15.88 -21.18
N GLY A 217 -4.85 -17.10 -20.83
CA GLY A 217 -5.61 -17.86 -19.85
C GLY A 217 -5.88 -16.95 -18.66
N ALA A 218 -7.05 -17.12 -18.02
CA ALA A 218 -7.50 -16.29 -16.91
C ALA A 218 -6.35 -15.98 -15.94
N VAL A 219 -5.92 -14.71 -15.91
CA VAL A 219 -4.76 -14.30 -15.13
C VAL A 219 -5.19 -14.13 -13.68
N GLY A 220 -4.58 -14.88 -12.78
CA GLY A 220 -4.66 -14.60 -11.35
C GLY A 220 -4.13 -13.20 -11.05
N GLU A 221 -4.75 -12.52 -10.08
CA GLU A 221 -4.49 -11.17 -9.57
C GLU A 221 -3.12 -10.55 -10.00
N SER A 222 -3.16 -9.46 -10.79
CA SER A 222 -1.98 -8.70 -11.27
C SER A 222 -1.03 -8.29 -10.13
N ALA A 223 0.26 -8.05 -10.43
CA ALA A 223 1.23 -7.61 -9.42
C ALA A 223 0.81 -6.30 -8.73
N VAL A 224 0.26 -5.34 -9.50
CA VAL A 224 -0.29 -4.08 -8.98
C VAL A 224 -1.47 -4.34 -8.04
N SER A 225 -2.43 -5.18 -8.42
CA SER A 225 -3.56 -5.53 -7.55
C SER A 225 -3.14 -6.31 -6.31
N LYS A 226 -2.14 -7.19 -6.42
CA LYS A 226 -1.54 -7.90 -5.27
C LYS A 226 -0.87 -6.91 -4.31
N LEU A 227 -0.13 -5.94 -4.83
CA LEU A 227 0.48 -4.89 -4.02
C LEU A 227 -0.59 -4.03 -3.34
N GLU A 228 -1.60 -3.57 -4.08
CA GLU A 228 -2.72 -2.81 -3.56
C GLU A 228 -3.44 -3.56 -2.44
N LYS A 229 -3.73 -4.85 -2.64
CA LYS A 229 -4.35 -5.71 -1.63
C LYS A 229 -3.48 -5.87 -0.39
N ARG A 230 -2.16 -6.01 -0.54
CA ARG A 230 -1.23 -6.04 0.61
C ARG A 230 -1.21 -4.72 1.37
N VAL A 231 -1.18 -3.58 0.67
CA VAL A 231 -1.27 -2.24 1.28
C VAL A 231 -2.60 -2.09 2.04
N LYS A 232 -3.71 -2.47 1.42
CA LYS A 232 -5.05 -2.46 2.03
C LYS A 232 -5.12 -3.38 3.26
N THR A 233 -4.50 -4.56 3.19
CA THR A 233 -4.45 -5.52 4.30
C THR A 233 -3.66 -4.96 5.48
N HIS A 234 -2.47 -4.40 5.22
CA HIS A 234 -1.66 -3.73 6.25
C HIS A 234 -2.47 -2.60 6.92
N GLY A 235 -3.04 -1.71 6.11
CA GLY A 235 -3.86 -0.60 6.60
C GLY A 235 -5.05 -1.07 7.44
N ALA A 236 -5.80 -2.07 6.96
CA ALA A 236 -6.94 -2.62 7.68
C ALA A 236 -6.53 -3.20 9.05
N LEU A 237 -5.48 -4.03 9.10
CA LEU A 237 -4.99 -4.61 10.36
C LEU A 237 -4.61 -3.52 11.37
N GLN A 238 -3.91 -2.48 10.90
CA GLN A 238 -3.48 -1.38 11.77
C GLN A 238 -4.66 -0.51 12.23
N VAL A 239 -5.64 -0.22 11.37
CA VAL A 239 -6.86 0.53 11.76
C VAL A 239 -7.68 -0.26 12.77
N PHE A 240 -7.89 -1.57 12.56
CA PHE A 240 -8.65 -2.39 13.52
C PHE A 240 -7.92 -2.53 14.87
N GLY A 241 -6.60 -2.74 14.86
CA GLY A 241 -5.81 -2.82 16.08
C GLY A 241 -5.79 -1.47 16.82
N TRP A 242 -5.14 -0.47 16.23
CA TRP A 242 -4.88 0.82 16.87
C TRP A 242 -6.12 1.72 16.98
N GLY A 243 -7.01 1.67 15.99
CA GLY A 243 -8.12 2.60 15.85
C GLY A 243 -9.47 2.07 16.32
N VAL A 244 -9.59 0.80 16.75
CA VAL A 244 -10.85 0.24 17.25
C VAL A 244 -10.64 -0.55 18.54
N LEU A 245 -9.85 -1.63 18.48
CA LEU A 245 -9.73 -2.56 19.60
C LEU A 245 -9.05 -1.95 20.84
N LEU A 246 -7.89 -1.29 20.65
CA LEU A 246 -7.18 -0.67 21.78
C LEU A 246 -7.98 0.49 22.43
N PRO A 247 -8.61 1.41 21.67
CA PRO A 247 -9.50 2.43 22.22
C PRO A 247 -10.65 1.86 23.05
N ILE A 248 -11.36 0.84 22.56
CA ILE A 248 -12.43 0.17 23.31
C ILE A 248 -11.91 -0.35 24.66
N GLY A 249 -10.79 -1.07 24.64
CA GLY A 249 -10.17 -1.57 25.86
C GLY A 249 -9.79 -0.45 26.84
N ALA A 250 -9.30 0.69 26.33
CA ALA A 250 -8.94 1.85 27.16
C ALA A 250 -10.17 2.53 27.78
N ILE A 251 -11.27 2.66 27.03
CA ILE A 251 -12.57 3.18 27.51
C ILE A 251 -13.10 2.29 28.65
N VAL A 252 -13.11 0.97 28.47
CA VAL A 252 -13.54 0.02 29.53
C VAL A 252 -12.68 0.17 30.79
N ALA A 253 -11.36 0.25 30.66
CA ALA A 253 -10.46 0.41 31.82
C ALA A 253 -10.61 1.74 32.56
N ARG A 254 -11.20 2.75 31.94
CA ARG A 254 -11.50 4.03 32.57
C ARG A 254 -12.86 4.02 33.27
N TYR A 255 -13.91 3.62 32.56
CA TYR A 255 -15.29 3.83 33.02
C TYR A 255 -15.94 2.62 33.69
N ALA A 256 -15.44 1.40 33.49
CA ALA A 256 -16.06 0.19 34.03
C ALA A 256 -15.41 -0.33 35.32
N ARG A 257 -14.55 0.46 35.99
CA ARG A 257 -13.76 0.02 37.16
C ARG A 257 -14.59 -0.48 38.35
N GLU A 258 -15.85 -0.09 38.44
CA GLU A 258 -16.79 -0.57 39.48
C GLU A 258 -17.10 -2.07 39.35
N TYR A 259 -16.94 -2.64 38.16
CA TYR A 259 -17.16 -4.06 37.88
C TYR A 259 -15.86 -4.87 38.04
N ASP A 260 -15.22 -4.84 39.22
CA ASP A 260 -14.02 -5.69 39.51
C ASP A 260 -14.46 -7.14 39.75
N PRO A 261 -13.82 -8.16 39.15
CA PRO A 261 -12.64 -8.09 38.27
C PRO A 261 -12.94 -8.03 36.77
N ALA A 262 -14.22 -8.00 36.37
CA ALA A 262 -14.64 -8.07 34.96
C ALA A 262 -14.01 -6.99 34.07
N TRP A 263 -13.92 -5.74 34.52
CA TRP A 263 -13.31 -4.65 33.75
C TRP A 263 -11.87 -4.96 33.33
N PHE A 264 -11.12 -5.62 34.22
CA PHE A 264 -9.71 -5.93 33.99
C PHE A 264 -9.57 -6.99 32.91
N TYR A 265 -10.41 -8.04 32.96
CA TYR A 265 -10.41 -9.08 31.94
C TYR A 265 -10.87 -8.56 30.59
N ILE A 266 -11.95 -7.78 30.53
CA ILE A 266 -12.44 -7.18 29.27
C ILE A 266 -11.36 -6.27 28.68
N HIS A 267 -10.77 -5.37 29.48
CA HIS A 267 -9.65 -4.54 29.05
C HIS A 267 -8.50 -5.40 28.49
N ALA A 268 -8.02 -6.37 29.26
CA ALA A 268 -6.91 -7.23 28.85
C ALA A 268 -7.21 -8.01 27.56
N THR A 269 -8.43 -8.49 27.38
CA THR A 269 -8.87 -9.18 26.16
C THR A 269 -8.79 -8.27 24.94
N PHE A 270 -9.36 -7.06 25.00
CA PHE A 270 -9.29 -6.11 23.88
C PHE A 270 -7.84 -5.67 23.59
N GLN A 271 -7.02 -5.43 24.62
CA GLN A 271 -5.61 -5.09 24.44
C GLN A 271 -4.82 -6.24 23.79
N LEU A 272 -5.05 -7.48 24.22
CA LEU A 272 -4.37 -8.65 23.68
C LEU A 272 -4.75 -8.89 22.21
N ILE A 273 -6.05 -8.87 21.88
CA ILE A 273 -6.50 -9.04 20.48
C ILE A 273 -5.96 -7.89 19.63
N GLY A 274 -6.08 -6.64 20.07
CA GLY A 274 -5.56 -5.49 19.34
C GLY A 274 -4.04 -5.58 19.12
N PHE A 275 -3.29 -6.06 20.12
CA PHE A 275 -1.85 -6.27 20.00
C PHE A 275 -1.49 -7.35 18.95
N ILE A 276 -2.28 -8.43 18.85
CA ILE A 276 -2.11 -9.44 17.79
C ILE A 276 -2.29 -8.82 16.40
N PHE A 277 -3.33 -7.98 16.22
CA PHE A 277 -3.54 -7.24 14.98
C PHE A 277 -2.37 -6.31 14.65
N ILE A 278 -1.80 -5.63 15.66
CA ILE A 278 -0.64 -4.77 15.50
C ILE A 278 0.59 -5.55 15.02
N ILE A 279 0.85 -6.73 15.61
CA ILE A 279 1.97 -7.58 15.18
C ILE A 279 1.77 -8.07 13.74
N ALA A 280 0.57 -8.54 13.38
CA ALA A 280 0.25 -8.94 12.02
C ALA A 280 0.38 -7.78 11.03
N GLY A 281 -0.09 -6.59 11.42
CA GLY A 281 0.04 -5.37 10.63
C GLY A 281 1.50 -4.96 10.44
N VAL A 282 2.33 -4.99 11.49
CA VAL A 282 3.76 -4.72 11.35
C VAL A 282 4.43 -5.75 10.44
N ALA A 283 4.13 -7.04 10.59
CA ALA A 283 4.71 -8.10 9.74
C ALA A 283 4.40 -7.88 8.26
N THR A 284 3.15 -7.56 7.93
CA THR A 284 2.76 -7.20 6.55
C THR A 284 3.46 -5.92 6.10
N GLY A 285 3.57 -4.90 6.96
CA GLY A 285 4.26 -3.64 6.68
C GLY A 285 5.76 -3.79 6.40
N VAL A 286 6.44 -4.68 7.13
CA VAL A 286 7.86 -5.03 6.89
C VAL A 286 7.99 -5.74 5.54
N ALA A 287 7.09 -6.67 5.21
CA ALA A 287 7.08 -7.31 3.91
C ALA A 287 6.84 -6.29 2.77
N LEU A 288 6.05 -5.25 3.01
CA LEU A 288 5.77 -4.15 2.07
C LEU A 288 6.94 -3.16 1.95
N ALA A 289 7.84 -3.10 2.93
CA ALA A 289 8.81 -2.01 3.06
C ALA A 289 9.81 -1.92 1.89
N LYS A 290 10.04 -3.03 1.19
CA LYS A 290 10.94 -3.13 0.03
C LYS A 290 10.23 -2.90 -1.32
N ASP A 291 8.90 -3.02 -1.34
CA ASP A 291 8.11 -2.99 -2.57
C ASP A 291 7.48 -1.61 -2.83
N VAL A 292 7.55 -0.70 -1.86
CA VAL A 292 6.92 0.62 -1.92
C VAL A 292 7.92 1.69 -1.53
N GLU A 293 8.07 2.68 -2.42
CA GLU A 293 8.85 3.88 -2.18
C GLU A 293 8.00 5.10 -2.57
N VAL A 294 7.62 5.90 -1.57
CA VAL A 294 6.88 7.15 -1.75
C VAL A 294 7.41 8.21 -0.77
N PRO A 295 7.37 9.51 -1.13
CA PRO A 295 7.77 10.58 -0.23
C PRO A 295 7.03 10.51 1.11
N GLY A 296 7.75 10.68 2.23
CA GLY A 296 7.18 10.63 3.58
C GLY A 296 7.00 9.23 4.18
N LEU A 297 7.23 8.16 3.41
CA LEU A 297 7.10 6.77 3.89
C LEU A 297 8.06 6.45 5.05
N ASN A 298 9.27 7.01 5.05
CA ASN A 298 10.25 6.80 6.13
C ASN A 298 9.74 7.31 7.48
N GLY A 299 9.01 8.44 7.50
CA GLY A 299 8.39 8.96 8.72
C GLY A 299 7.32 8.02 9.27
N HIS A 300 6.46 7.49 8.39
CA HIS A 300 5.43 6.50 8.76
C HIS A 300 6.03 5.20 9.31
N LYS A 301 7.07 4.67 8.64
CA LYS A 301 7.81 3.47 9.07
C LYS A 301 8.45 3.71 10.46
N GLY A 302 9.14 4.84 10.64
CA GLY A 302 9.79 5.20 11.89
C GLY A 302 8.80 5.35 13.05
N LEU A 303 7.70 6.10 12.85
CA LEU A 303 6.66 6.27 13.85
C LEU A 303 5.93 4.94 14.15
N GLY A 304 5.71 4.10 13.14
CA GLY A 304 5.13 2.76 13.30
C GLY A 304 5.99 1.84 14.16
N LEU A 305 7.31 1.85 13.97
CA LEU A 305 8.24 1.10 14.82
C LEU A 305 8.27 1.63 16.25
N PHE A 306 8.26 2.96 16.43
CA PHE A 306 8.17 3.56 17.74
C PHE A 306 6.89 3.15 18.48
N LEU A 307 5.75 3.15 17.79
CA LEU A 307 4.47 2.67 18.32
C LEU A 307 4.50 1.19 18.73
N LEU A 308 5.19 0.33 17.96
CA LEU A 308 5.39 -1.07 18.34
C LEU A 308 6.17 -1.18 19.66
N ILE A 309 7.23 -0.38 19.84
CA ILE A 309 7.99 -0.34 21.10
C ILE A 309 7.08 0.08 22.26
N LEU A 310 6.26 1.12 22.09
CA LEU A 310 5.30 1.53 23.11
C LEU A 310 4.28 0.43 23.43
N ALA A 311 3.79 -0.30 22.42
CA ALA A 311 2.86 -1.41 22.62
C ALA A 311 3.51 -2.57 23.39
N ILE A 312 4.76 -2.94 23.07
CA ILE A 312 5.51 -3.97 23.81
C ILE A 312 5.72 -3.54 25.27
N LEU A 313 6.06 -2.28 25.49
CA LEU A 313 6.16 -1.67 26.83
C LEU A 313 4.83 -1.81 27.60
N GLN A 314 3.67 -1.64 26.95
CA GLN A 314 2.36 -1.88 27.58
C GLN A 314 2.12 -3.36 27.93
N VAL A 315 2.52 -4.29 27.07
CA VAL A 315 2.42 -5.74 27.37
C VAL A 315 3.32 -6.10 28.56
N LEU A 316 4.55 -5.60 28.59
CA LEU A 316 5.47 -5.78 29.73
C LEU A 316 4.91 -5.18 31.02
N ALA A 317 4.09 -4.13 30.95
CA ALA A 317 3.42 -3.58 32.12
C ALA A 317 2.55 -4.64 32.82
N VAL A 318 1.93 -5.56 32.09
CA VAL A 318 1.14 -6.65 32.68
C VAL A 318 2.03 -7.66 33.40
N VAL A 319 3.20 -7.99 32.82
CA VAL A 319 4.17 -8.93 33.39
C VAL A 319 4.75 -8.38 34.69
N PHE A 320 5.15 -7.12 34.70
CA PHE A 320 5.74 -6.45 35.87
C PHE A 320 4.71 -5.79 36.78
N ARG A 321 3.44 -6.20 36.68
CA ARG A 321 2.32 -5.61 37.43
C ARG A 321 2.51 -5.83 38.94
N PRO A 322 2.77 -4.78 39.75
CA PRO A 322 2.96 -4.94 41.20
C PRO A 322 1.66 -5.30 41.89
N LYS A 323 1.75 -5.94 43.08
CA LYS A 323 0.61 -6.20 43.96
C LYS A 323 -0.09 -4.88 44.34
N LYS A 324 -1.40 -4.95 44.62
CA LYS A 324 -2.27 -3.76 44.83
C LYS A 324 -1.80 -2.89 46.01
N ASP A 325 -1.13 -3.48 46.99
CA ASP A 325 -0.64 -2.91 48.26
C ASP A 325 0.80 -2.37 48.21
N SER A 326 1.53 -2.55 47.09
CA SER A 326 2.91 -2.09 46.97
C SER A 326 3.01 -0.60 46.64
N ASN A 327 3.95 0.12 47.26
CA ASN A 327 4.27 1.52 46.90
C ASN A 327 4.68 1.68 45.42
N THR A 328 5.29 0.65 44.83
CA THR A 328 5.66 0.61 43.41
C THR A 328 4.45 0.65 42.47
N ARG A 329 3.26 0.26 42.96
CA ARG A 329 2.00 0.28 42.20
C ARG A 329 1.67 1.68 41.68
N LYS A 330 2.01 2.74 42.42
CA LYS A 330 1.78 4.14 42.03
C LYS A 330 2.55 4.51 40.77
N TYR A 331 3.86 4.23 40.75
CA TYR A 331 4.72 4.50 39.60
C TYR A 331 4.33 3.67 38.38
N TRP A 332 4.00 2.39 38.61
CA TRP A 332 3.47 1.52 37.57
C TRP A 332 2.18 2.07 36.94
N ASN A 333 1.23 2.56 37.75
CA ASN A 333 -0.01 3.16 37.24
C ASN A 333 0.29 4.41 36.39
N TRP A 334 1.18 5.29 36.85
CA TRP A 334 1.56 6.51 36.13
C TRP A 334 2.16 6.18 34.76
N TYR A 335 3.14 5.28 34.74
CA TYR A 335 3.75 4.76 33.53
C TYR A 335 2.70 4.16 32.58
N HIS A 336 1.91 3.20 33.05
CA HIS A 336 0.94 2.47 32.22
C HIS A 336 -0.10 3.42 31.60
N TRP A 337 -0.61 4.38 32.38
CA TRP A 337 -1.60 5.34 31.89
C TRP A 337 -1.04 6.31 30.87
N TRP A 338 0.10 6.94 31.16
CA TRP A 338 0.64 7.98 30.27
C TRP A 338 1.22 7.41 28.99
N VAL A 339 1.97 6.32 29.09
CA VAL A 339 2.52 5.67 27.89
C VAL A 339 1.41 5.09 27.02
N GLY A 340 0.34 4.54 27.62
CA GLY A 340 -0.81 4.02 26.87
C GLY A 340 -1.56 5.12 26.11
N ARG A 341 -1.79 6.27 26.75
CA ARG A 341 -2.40 7.44 26.10
C ARG A 341 -1.54 8.02 24.99
N LEU A 342 -0.23 8.12 25.23
CA LEU A 342 0.72 8.58 24.21
C LEU A 342 0.71 7.66 22.99
N ALA A 343 0.70 6.33 23.21
CA ALA A 343 0.62 5.36 22.13
C ALA A 343 -0.65 5.52 21.30
N LEU A 344 -1.82 5.65 21.93
CA LEU A 344 -3.09 5.87 21.21
C LEU A 344 -3.09 7.18 20.40
N PHE A 345 -2.59 8.27 20.97
CA PHE A 345 -2.49 9.56 20.29
C PHE A 345 -1.58 9.50 19.05
N LEU A 346 -0.37 8.97 19.22
CA LEU A 346 0.57 8.82 18.11
C LEU A 346 0.08 7.82 17.06
N ALA A 347 -0.67 6.80 17.47
CA ALA A 347 -1.27 5.85 16.54
C ALA A 347 -2.33 6.50 15.66
N CYS A 348 -3.16 7.39 16.19
CA CYS A 348 -4.10 8.17 15.40
C CYS A 348 -3.39 8.95 14.29
N ILE A 349 -2.29 9.64 14.63
CA ILE A 349 -1.46 10.37 13.66
C ILE A 349 -0.89 9.41 12.62
N ASN A 350 -0.31 8.29 13.05
CA ASN A 350 0.36 7.38 12.12
C ASN A 350 -0.61 6.68 11.17
N VAL A 351 -1.83 6.38 11.61
CA VAL A 351 -2.91 5.85 10.76
C VAL A 351 -3.30 6.87 9.70
N PHE A 352 -3.48 8.15 10.06
CA PHE A 352 -3.74 9.21 9.08
C PHE A 352 -2.61 9.34 8.05
N VAL A 353 -1.36 9.32 8.50
CA VAL A 353 -0.20 9.36 7.60
C VAL A 353 -0.25 8.17 6.63
N GLY A 354 -0.51 6.95 7.10
CA GLY A 354 -0.63 5.75 6.24
C GLY A 354 -1.77 5.84 5.22
N LEU A 355 -2.94 6.37 5.61
CA LEU A 355 -4.07 6.60 4.70
C LEU A 355 -3.77 7.68 3.64
N ASN A 356 -2.92 8.65 3.96
CA ASN A 356 -2.46 9.66 3.01
C ASN A 356 -1.45 9.08 2.02
N LEU A 357 -0.45 8.34 2.52
CA LEU A 357 0.60 7.72 1.69
C LEU A 357 0.07 6.68 0.70
N SER A 358 -0.96 5.93 1.08
CA SER A 358 -1.57 4.91 0.23
C SER A 358 -2.45 5.48 -0.89
N ASN A 359 -2.55 6.81 -1.03
CA ASN A 359 -3.62 7.45 -1.82
C ASN A 359 -5.00 6.85 -1.52
N GLY A 360 -5.21 6.43 -0.27
CA GLY A 360 -6.39 5.70 0.14
C GLY A 360 -7.65 6.42 -0.30
N GLU A 361 -8.61 5.67 -0.83
CA GLU A 361 -9.86 6.20 -1.34
C GLU A 361 -10.43 7.23 -0.37
N ARG A 362 -10.93 8.36 -0.89
CA ARG A 362 -11.55 9.42 -0.07
C ARG A 362 -12.52 8.85 0.96
N LYS A 363 -13.24 7.78 0.60
CA LYS A 363 -14.14 7.03 1.47
C LYS A 363 -13.44 6.48 2.72
N LEU A 364 -12.28 5.83 2.61
CA LEU A 364 -11.55 5.26 3.75
C LEU A 364 -11.08 6.35 4.73
N ARG A 365 -10.58 7.48 4.21
CA ARG A 365 -10.18 8.62 5.04
C ARG A 365 -11.37 9.20 5.80
N VAL A 366 -12.50 9.40 5.10
CA VAL A 366 -13.74 9.89 5.72
C VAL A 366 -14.26 8.91 6.76
N SER A 367 -14.28 7.61 6.48
CA SER A 367 -14.70 6.58 7.44
C SER A 367 -13.86 6.60 8.71
N TYR A 368 -12.53 6.78 8.59
CA TYR A 368 -11.66 6.88 9.76
C TYR A 368 -11.93 8.16 10.57
N ILE A 369 -12.18 9.29 9.92
CA ILE A 369 -12.57 10.53 10.61
C ILE A 369 -13.89 10.34 11.36
N VAL A 370 -14.89 9.69 10.74
CA VAL A 370 -16.18 9.39 11.38
C VAL A 370 -15.99 8.48 12.60
N LEU A 371 -15.14 7.47 12.50
CA LEU A 371 -14.79 6.59 13.62
C LEU A 371 -14.19 7.39 14.79
N LEU A 372 -13.19 8.24 14.53
CA LEU A 372 -12.58 9.08 15.56
C LEU A 372 -13.58 10.06 16.18
N ALA A 373 -14.46 10.67 15.37
CA ALA A 373 -15.51 11.55 15.89
C ALA A 373 -16.47 10.79 16.81
N PHE A 374 -16.88 9.57 16.43
CA PHE A 374 -17.70 8.71 17.26
C PHE A 374 -17.02 8.36 18.59
N GLU A 375 -15.74 7.99 18.55
CA GLU A 375 -14.96 7.69 19.76
C GLU A 375 -14.85 8.91 20.69
N LEU A 376 -14.60 10.10 20.14
CA LEU A 376 -14.53 11.35 20.91
C LEU A 376 -15.88 11.70 21.55
N VAL A 377 -16.98 11.54 20.82
CA VAL A 377 -18.34 11.76 21.36
C VAL A 377 -18.65 10.75 22.46
N ALA A 378 -18.38 9.46 22.25
CA ALA A 378 -18.57 8.43 23.25
C ALA A 378 -17.74 8.71 24.52
N PHE A 379 -16.47 9.12 24.35
CA PHE A 379 -15.62 9.53 25.46
C PHE A 379 -16.20 10.74 26.21
N ALA A 380 -16.65 11.78 25.51
CA ALA A 380 -17.23 12.97 26.13
C ALA A 380 -18.51 12.65 26.93
N ILE A 381 -19.39 11.79 26.39
CA ILE A 381 -20.61 11.34 27.08
C ILE A 381 -20.24 10.56 28.35
N LEU A 382 -19.35 9.57 28.24
CA LEU A 382 -18.95 8.74 29.37
C LEU A 382 -18.22 9.55 30.44
N GLU A 383 -17.37 10.50 30.05
CA GLU A 383 -16.70 11.42 30.97
C GLU A 383 -17.72 12.30 31.70
N THR A 384 -18.71 12.85 30.99
CA THR A 384 -19.79 13.65 31.60
C THR A 384 -20.58 12.84 32.62
N ILE A 385 -21.00 11.62 32.27
CA ILE A 385 -21.71 10.71 33.18
C ILE A 385 -20.85 10.40 34.41
N TYR A 386 -19.56 10.12 34.20
CA TYR A 386 -18.62 9.81 35.26
C TYR A 386 -18.52 10.94 36.28
N TRP A 387 -18.34 12.19 35.82
CA TRP A 387 -18.28 13.37 36.69
C TRP A 387 -19.61 13.68 37.39
N VAL A 388 -20.75 13.53 36.71
CA VAL A 388 -22.07 13.74 37.33
C VAL A 388 -22.32 12.73 38.44
N ARG A 389 -22.00 11.44 38.22
CA ARG A 389 -22.09 10.40 39.26
C ARG A 389 -21.16 10.68 40.42
N TRP A 390 -19.93 11.11 40.13
CA TRP A 390 -18.94 11.47 41.14
C TRP A 390 -19.44 12.60 42.06
N ASN A 391 -20.04 13.64 41.49
CA ASN A 391 -20.55 14.79 42.25
C ASN A 391 -21.85 14.49 43.03
N ARG A 392 -22.62 13.47 42.64
CA ARG A 392 -23.87 13.07 43.30
C ARG A 392 -23.71 12.02 44.39
N ALA A 393 -22.51 11.45 44.58
CA ALA A 393 -22.26 10.45 45.60
C ALA A 393 -22.38 11.06 47.02
N PRO A 394 -23.25 10.56 47.91
CA PRO A 394 -23.42 11.11 49.25
C PRO A 394 -22.14 10.93 50.09
N ALA A 395 -21.81 11.93 50.92
CA ALA A 395 -20.58 11.99 51.71
C ALA A 395 -20.32 10.79 52.64
N ASN A 396 -21.37 10.00 52.95
CA ASN A 396 -21.35 8.88 53.89
C ASN A 396 -21.45 7.47 53.26
N SER A 397 -21.36 7.30 51.94
CA SER A 397 -21.24 5.95 51.35
C SER A 397 -19.80 5.43 51.49
N SER A 398 -19.46 4.93 52.69
CA SER A 398 -18.15 4.41 53.11
C SER A 398 -17.69 3.11 52.41
N GLY A 399 -18.30 2.71 51.29
CA GLY A 399 -17.83 1.58 50.47
C GLY A 399 -16.99 1.99 49.25
N VAL A 400 -17.09 3.24 48.77
CA VAL A 400 -16.46 3.67 47.50
C VAL A 400 -15.83 5.07 47.63
N ARG A 401 -15.15 5.35 48.75
CA ARG A 401 -14.11 6.39 48.78
C ARG A 401 -12.79 5.69 48.54
N TRP A 402 -12.27 5.76 47.31
CA TRP A 402 -10.84 5.52 47.08
C TRP A 402 -10.06 6.38 48.07
N ASN A 403 -9.30 5.73 48.93
CA ASN A 403 -8.57 6.31 50.05
C ASN A 403 -7.88 7.64 49.69
N ARG A 404 -8.40 8.76 50.21
CA ARG A 404 -7.67 10.03 50.33
C ARG A 404 -6.53 9.91 51.37
N ALA A 405 -6.59 8.92 52.26
CA ALA A 405 -5.70 8.78 53.43
C ALA A 405 -4.24 8.35 53.16
N SER A 406 -3.85 8.11 51.90
CA SER A 406 -2.46 7.74 51.54
C SER A 406 -1.72 8.78 50.70
N THR A 407 -2.35 9.91 50.32
CA THR A 407 -1.68 10.96 49.53
C THR A 407 -1.44 12.25 50.33
N GLU A 408 -2.20 12.50 51.41
CA GLU A 408 -2.07 13.73 52.22
C GLU A 408 -1.28 13.55 53.53
N ARG A 409 -0.88 12.32 53.92
CA ARG A 409 0.01 12.10 55.08
C ARG A 409 1.51 12.23 54.80
N GLY A 410 1.89 12.62 53.58
CA GLY A 410 3.29 12.90 53.22
C GLY A 410 3.69 14.37 53.34
N PHE A 411 2.78 15.25 53.77
CA PHE A 411 3.02 16.69 53.83
C PHE A 411 2.39 17.31 55.09
N GLN A 412 2.79 16.83 56.27
CA GLN A 412 2.88 17.65 57.47
C GLN A 412 4.07 17.15 58.31
N MET A 413 4.94 18.10 58.64
CA MET A 413 6.19 17.99 59.39
C MET A 413 6.02 17.29 60.75
N SER A 414 7.09 16.63 61.20
CA SER A 414 7.45 16.64 62.62
C SER A 414 8.94 16.88 62.73
N ASP A 415 9.28 18.00 63.37
CA ASP A 415 10.57 18.34 63.93
C ASP A 415 11.15 17.19 64.77
N TYR A 416 12.41 16.82 64.49
CA TYR A 416 13.54 16.66 65.41
C TYR A 416 14.78 16.17 64.64
#